data_AF-A0A850DQV0-F1
#
_entry.id   AF-A0A850DQV0-F1
#
_cell.length_a   1.000
_cell.length_b   1.000
_cell.length_c   1.000
_cell.angle_alpha   90.00
_cell.angle_beta   90.00
_cell.angle_gamma   90.00
#
_symmetry.space_group_name_H-M   'P 1'
#
loop_
_entity.id
_entity.type
_entity.pdbx_description
1 polymer ?
#
loop_
_entity_poly.entity_id
_entity_poly.type
_entity_poly.pdbx_seq_one_letter_code
_entity_poly.pdbx_strand_id
1 'polypeptide(L)'
;MAKRRRDRWALGDAYSLPELARGGPEVDLHEPDPVLAWVQFPDRVLEVEARALAYTERAVLVEWGFGQGADTAWVWRDAVRPRA
;
A
#
# COMPACT_ATOMS: atom_id res chain seq x y z
N MET A 1 -24.53 19.67 9.56
CA MET A 1 -24.61 20.37 8.26
C MET A 1 -23.22 20.57 7.69
N ALA A 2 -23.11 20.54 6.35
CA ALA A 2 -21.92 20.79 5.53
C ALA A 2 -20.70 19.85 5.72
N LYS A 3 -20.85 18.63 5.18
CA LYS A 3 -19.76 17.70 4.82
C LYS A 3 -18.87 18.37 3.77
N ARG A 4 -17.78 19.00 4.20
CA ARG A 4 -16.77 19.56 3.28
C ARG A 4 -15.65 18.55 3.04
N ARG A 5 -15.99 17.42 2.39
CA ARG A 5 -14.99 16.63 1.64
C ARG A 5 -14.80 17.34 0.30
N ARG A 6 -13.87 18.29 0.24
CA ARG A 6 -13.40 18.82 -1.04
C ARG A 6 -12.48 17.77 -1.67
N ASP A 7 -13.01 17.07 -2.67
CA ASP A 7 -12.28 16.45 -3.79
C ASP A 7 -11.09 15.54 -3.46
N ARG A 8 -11.22 14.70 -2.43
CA ARG A 8 -10.43 13.46 -2.37
C ARG A 8 -11.26 12.40 -3.06
N TRP A 9 -10.84 11.95 -4.23
CA TRP A 9 -11.37 10.75 -4.88
C TRP A 9 -11.41 9.66 -3.81
N ALA A 10 -12.63 9.30 -3.40
CA ALA A 10 -12.91 8.56 -2.19
C ALA A 10 -12.63 7.07 -2.37
N LEU A 11 -11.38 6.72 -2.65
CA LEU A 11 -10.89 5.39 -2.32
C LEU A 11 -11.13 5.26 -0.81
N GLY A 12 -11.98 4.33 -0.38
CA GLY A 12 -12.03 3.96 1.03
C GLY A 12 -10.65 3.48 1.48
N ASP A 13 -10.44 3.31 2.78
CA ASP A 13 -9.14 2.82 3.27
C ASP A 13 -8.80 1.51 2.55
N ALA A 14 -7.58 1.43 2.00
CA ALA A 14 -7.13 0.23 1.31
C ALA A 14 -7.17 -0.96 2.25
N TYR A 15 -7.53 -2.13 1.73
CA TYR A 15 -7.36 -3.35 2.49
C TYR A 15 -5.87 -3.68 2.59
N SER A 16 -5.46 -4.03 3.80
CA SER A 16 -4.11 -4.44 4.14
C SER A 16 -4.15 -5.88 4.63
N LEU A 17 -3.16 -6.68 4.26
CA LEU A 17 -3.05 -8.05 4.74
C LEU A 17 -2.95 -8.05 6.28
N PRO A 18 -3.77 -8.85 6.97
CA PRO A 18 -3.64 -9.02 8.41
C PRO A 18 -2.32 -9.72 8.73
N GLU A 19 -1.84 -9.52 9.97
CA GLU A 19 -0.57 -10.09 10.46
C GLU A 19 -0.45 -11.60 10.18
N LEU A 20 -1.52 -12.36 10.44
CA LEU A 20 -1.57 -13.80 10.19
C LEU A 20 -1.32 -14.17 8.71
N ALA A 21 -1.74 -13.33 7.77
CA ALA A 21 -1.61 -13.60 6.34
C ALA A 21 -0.24 -13.16 5.79
N ARG A 22 0.28 -12.00 6.24
CA ARG A 22 1.58 -11.49 5.79
C ARG A 22 2.76 -12.31 6.31
N GLY A 23 2.62 -13.01 7.45
CA GLY A 23 3.68 -13.84 8.01
C GLY A 23 4.78 -13.01 8.69
N GLY A 24 5.99 -13.57 8.81
CA GLY A 24 7.14 -12.89 9.41
C GLY A 24 8.44 -13.70 9.26
N PRO A 25 9.59 -13.17 9.74
CA PRO A 25 9.73 -11.84 10.35
C PRO A 25 9.53 -10.70 9.33
N GLU A 26 9.14 -9.53 9.84
CA GLU A 26 9.12 -8.29 9.08
C GLU A 26 10.53 -7.69 9.07
N VAL A 27 10.99 -7.28 7.90
CA VAL A 27 12.30 -6.67 7.68
C VAL A 27 12.08 -5.30 7.05
N ASP A 28 12.46 -4.25 7.77
CA ASP A 28 12.43 -2.88 7.26
C ASP A 28 13.53 -2.69 6.20
N LEU A 29 13.17 -2.01 5.11
CA LEU A 29 14.13 -1.57 4.12
C LEU A 29 14.87 -0.34 4.66
N HIS A 30 16.20 -0.31 4.48
CA HIS A 30 17.01 0.83 4.89
C HIS A 30 16.63 2.10 4.13
N GLU A 31 16.29 1.95 2.84
CA GLU A 31 15.76 3.01 1.99
C GLU A 31 14.52 2.48 1.24
N PRO A 32 13.43 3.26 1.13
CA PRO A 32 12.26 2.80 0.41
C PRO A 32 12.48 2.62 -1.11
N ASP A 33 12.21 1.43 -1.62
CA ASP A 33 12.36 1.13 -3.05
C ASP A 33 11.12 1.55 -3.87
N PRO A 34 11.28 2.22 -5.03
CA PRO A 34 10.15 2.56 -5.89
C PRO A 34 9.56 1.31 -6.57
N VAL A 35 8.25 1.12 -6.42
CA VAL A 35 7.54 -0.06 -6.94
C VAL A 35 6.21 0.32 -7.60
N LEU A 36 5.67 -0.61 -8.38
CA LEU A 36 4.26 -0.64 -8.77
C LEU A 36 3.58 -1.74 -7.95
N ALA A 37 2.44 -1.43 -7.34
CA ALA A 37 1.74 -2.36 -6.46
C ALA A 37 0.23 -2.42 -6.80
N TRP A 38 -0.32 -3.64 -6.88
CA TRP A 38 -1.76 -3.83 -6.94
C TRP A 38 -2.36 -3.73 -5.53
N VAL A 39 -3.21 -2.73 -5.32
CA VAL A 39 -3.87 -2.44 -4.04
C VAL A 39 -5.38 -2.60 -4.19
N GLN A 40 -5.99 -3.33 -3.26
CA GLN A 40 -7.44 -3.50 -3.18
C GLN A 40 -8.06 -2.42 -2.29
N PHE A 41 -9.06 -1.75 -2.82
CA PHE A 41 -9.95 -0.81 -2.14
C PHE A 41 -11.35 -1.42 -2.02
N PRO A 42 -12.26 -0.86 -1.20
CA PRO A 42 -13.61 -1.41 -1.05
C PRO A 42 -14.41 -1.56 -2.36
N ASP A 43 -14.15 -0.73 -3.37
CA ASP A 43 -14.92 -0.69 -4.61
C ASP A 43 -14.12 -1.11 -5.86
N ARG A 44 -12.80 -1.26 -5.78
CA ARG A 44 -11.93 -1.53 -6.95
C ARG A 44 -10.54 -2.06 -6.56
N VAL A 45 -9.83 -2.58 -7.54
CA VAL A 45 -8.39 -2.92 -7.47
C VAL A 45 -7.65 -1.98 -8.43
N LEU A 46 -6.56 -1.36 -7.97
CA LEU A 46 -5.75 -0.44 -8.77
C LEU A 46 -4.27 -0.78 -8.67
N GLU A 47 -3.55 -0.61 -9.77
CA GLU A 47 -2.08 -0.55 -9.74
C GLU A 47 -1.68 0.89 -9.40
N VAL A 48 -0.87 1.06 -8.36
CA VAL A 48 -0.41 2.37 -7.89
C VAL A 48 1.12 2.45 -7.95
N GLU A 49 1.62 3.65 -8.22
CA GLU A 49 3.02 3.97 -7.93
C GLU A 49 3.20 4.12 -6.42
N ALA A 50 4.13 3.36 -5.87
CA ALA A 50 4.34 3.24 -4.43
C ALA A 50 5.83 3.14 -4.09
N ARG A 51 6.12 3.10 -2.79
CA ARG A 51 7.43 2.76 -2.24
C ARG A 51 7.30 1.55 -1.31
N ALA A 52 8.17 0.56 -1.46
CA ALA A 52 8.27 -0.54 -0.51
C ALA A 52 9.00 -0.06 0.74
N LEU A 53 8.41 -0.25 1.92
CA LEU A 53 8.97 0.15 3.20
C LEU A 53 9.54 -1.02 4.00
N ALA A 54 8.88 -2.17 3.92
CA ALA A 54 9.25 -3.38 4.63
C ALA A 54 8.76 -4.62 3.88
N TYR A 55 9.30 -5.79 4.21
CA TYR A 55 8.85 -7.04 3.62
C TYR A 55 8.85 -8.19 4.63
N THR A 56 8.05 -9.20 4.33
CA THR A 56 8.16 -10.56 4.88
C THR A 56 8.45 -11.51 3.72
N GLU A 57 8.57 -12.82 3.97
CA GLU A 57 8.60 -13.83 2.90
C GLU A 57 7.41 -13.71 1.94
N ARG A 58 6.22 -13.34 2.44
CA ARG A 58 4.96 -13.43 1.67
C ARG A 58 4.41 -12.07 1.22
N ALA A 59 4.82 -10.98 1.84
CA ALA A 59 4.17 -9.69 1.68
C ALA A 59 5.16 -8.53 1.67
N VAL A 60 4.71 -7.39 1.17
CA VAL A 60 5.46 -6.12 1.14
C VAL A 60 4.55 -5.03 1.70
N LEU A 61 5.09 -4.22 2.62
CA LEU A 61 4.45 -2.99 3.06
C LEU A 61 4.75 -1.91 2.03
N VAL A 62 3.71 -1.39 1.40
CA VAL A 62 3.83 -0.33 0.41
C VAL A 62 3.20 0.95 0.92
N GLU A 63 3.83 2.09 0.59
CA GLU A 63 3.32 3.44 0.80
C GLU A 63 3.02 4.09 -0.55
N TRP A 64 1.84 4.68 -0.70
CA TRP A 64 1.48 5.44 -1.90
C TRP A 64 0.74 6.74 -1.53
N GLY A 65 0.64 7.66 -2.47
CA GLY A 65 0.12 9.01 -2.24
C GLY A 65 1.22 10.01 -1.90
N PHE A 66 0.83 11.24 -1.56
CA PHE A 66 1.78 12.34 -1.34
C PHE A 66 1.43 13.15 -0.09
N GLY A 67 2.47 13.52 0.68
CA GLY A 67 2.36 14.41 1.84
C GLY A 67 1.52 13.82 2.98
N GLN A 68 0.64 14.64 3.56
CA GLN A 68 -0.24 14.25 4.68
C GLN A 68 -1.35 13.25 4.29
N GLY A 69 -1.32 12.70 3.08
CA GLY A 69 -2.25 11.68 2.59
C GLY A 69 -1.54 10.47 2.00
N ALA A 70 -0.33 10.18 2.48
CA ALA A 70 0.33 8.91 2.22
C ALA A 70 -0.37 7.82 3.04
N ASP A 71 -0.82 6.77 2.36
CA ASP A 71 -1.44 5.60 2.98
C ASP A 71 -0.49 4.40 2.85
N THR A 72 -0.62 3.44 3.77
CA THR A 72 0.18 2.22 3.75
C THR A 72 -0.70 0.97 3.80
N ALA A 73 -0.25 -0.08 3.12
CA ALA A 73 -0.88 -1.40 3.20
C ALA A 73 0.14 -2.50 2.96
N TRP A 74 -0.06 -3.62 3.65
CA TRP A 74 0.58 -4.87 3.33
C TRP A 74 -0.14 -5.51 2.15
N VAL A 75 0.59 -5.81 1.09
CA VAL A 75 0.10 -6.52 -0.09
C VAL A 75 0.90 -7.80 -0.29
N TRP A 76 0.36 -8.77 -1.03
CA TRP A 76 1.11 -9.97 -1.38
C TRP A 76 2.36 -9.59 -2.17
N ARG A 77 3.47 -10.29 -1.94
CA ARG A 77 4.73 -10.02 -2.65
C ARG A 77 4.56 -10.07 -4.18
N ASP A 78 3.77 -11.01 -4.67
CA ASP A 78 3.48 -11.17 -6.10
C ASP A 78 2.61 -10.06 -6.69
N ALA A 79 2.00 -9.21 -5.85
CA ALA A 79 1.27 -8.03 -6.27
C ALA A 79 2.18 -6.81 -6.49
N VAL A 80 3.49 -6.95 -6.25
CA VAL A 80 4.48 -5.87 -6.34
C VAL A 80 5.50 -6.18 -7.42
N ARG A 81 5.82 -5.17 -8.25
CA ARG A 81 6.89 -5.23 -9.24
C ARG A 81 7.78 -3.99 -9.17
N PRO A 82 9.09 -4.11 -9.49
CA PRO A 82 9.97 -2.95 -9.54
C PRO A 82 9.46 -1.89 -10.52
N ARG A 83 9.57 -0.62 -10.14
CA ARG A 83 9.32 0.51 -11.04
C ARG A 83 10.65 0.90 -11.68
N ALA A 84 10.83 0.50 -12.94
CA ALA A 84 12.02 0.79 -13.75
C ALA A 84 12.20 2.29 -14.01
#